data_AF-A0A524IV50-F1
#
_entry.id   AF-A0A524IV50-F1
#
_cell.length_a   1.000
_cell.length_b   1.000
_cell.length_c   1.000
_cell.angle_alpha   90.00
_cell.angle_beta   90.00
_cell.angle_gamma   90.00
#
_symmetry.space_group_name_H-M   'P 1'
#
loop_
_entity.id
_entity.type
_entity.pdbx_description
1 polymer ?
#
loop_
_entity_poly.entity_id
_entity_poly.type
_entity_poly.pdbx_seq_one_letter_code
_entity_poly.pdbx_strand_id
1 'polypeptide(L)'
;MGCLLQRFNRAHRRDGPLFRGRYKAILVEAEPYLAAVIRYIHLNPVKAKLTKSLEAYGWNSYARYLKPTSAPSWLRVREVLEDFGTPRAFHTFVVADNEDALEAFYAAGR
;
A
#
# COMPACT_ATOMS: atom_id res chain seq x y z
N MET A 1 4.90 -25.58 7.23
CA MET A 1 4.42 -24.41 6.46
C MET A 1 5.54 -23.93 5.54
N GLY A 2 5.49 -24.21 4.24
CA GLY A 2 6.61 -23.88 3.33
C GLY A 2 6.51 -24.36 1.88
N CYS A 3 5.45 -25.08 1.50
CA CYS A 3 5.30 -25.66 0.16
C CYS A 3 5.23 -24.60 -0.95
N LEU A 4 4.61 -23.44 -0.72
CA LEU A 4 4.57 -22.32 -1.67
C LEU A 4 5.96 -21.73 -1.94
N LEU A 5 6.74 -21.50 -0.88
CA LEU A 5 8.12 -21.01 -1.01
C LEU A 5 9.00 -22.02 -1.74
N GLN A 6 8.93 -23.30 -1.34
CA GLN A 6 9.72 -24.36 -1.97
C GLN A 6 9.36 -24.51 -3.45
N ARG A 7 8.08 -24.43 -3.80
CA ARG A 7 7.62 -24.49 -5.20
C ARG A 7 8.10 -23.30 -6.02
N PHE A 8 8.04 -22.08 -5.46
CA PHE A 8 8.54 -20.87 -6.11
C PHE A 8 10.06 -20.94 -6.33
N ASN A 9 10.82 -21.28 -5.28
CA ASN A 9 12.27 -21.41 -5.35
C ASN A 9 12.71 -22.45 -6.38
N ARG A 10 12.04 -23.62 -6.41
CA ARG A 10 12.31 -24.67 -7.39
C ARG A 10 11.98 -24.24 -8.82
N ALA A 11 10.89 -23.49 -9.02
CA ALA A 11 10.50 -22.98 -10.34
C ALA A 11 11.47 -21.91 -10.88
N HIS A 12 12.02 -21.07 -9.98
CA HIS A 12 12.90 -19.96 -10.36
C HIS A 12 14.40 -20.25 -10.17
N ARG A 13 14.78 -21.50 -9.84
CA ARG A 13 16.16 -21.93 -9.54
C ARG A 13 16.85 -21.01 -8.52
N ARG A 14 16.12 -20.63 -7.46
CA ARG A 14 16.64 -19.82 -6.36
C ARG A 14 16.73 -20.67 -5.10
N ASP A 15 17.80 -20.49 -4.34
CA ASP A 15 17.96 -21.08 -3.01
C ASP A 15 17.92 -20.01 -1.92
N GLY A 16 17.50 -20.41 -0.72
CA GLY A 16 17.36 -19.54 0.45
C GLY A 16 15.94 -19.05 0.73
N PRO A 17 15.73 -18.38 1.87
CA PRO A 17 14.42 -17.90 2.29
C PRO A 17 13.93 -16.76 1.38
N LEU A 18 12.76 -16.95 0.74
CA LEU A 18 12.14 -15.95 -0.13
C LEU A 18 11.74 -14.68 0.65
N PHE A 19 11.28 -14.85 1.89
CA PHE A 19 10.96 -13.77 2.81
C PHE A 19 12.12 -13.60 3.79
N ARG A 20 12.65 -12.38 3.90
CA ARG A 20 13.66 -12.04 4.91
C ARG A 20 12.96 -11.56 6.17
N GLY A 21 13.17 -12.27 7.28
CA GLY A 21 12.66 -11.91 8.60
C GLY A 21 11.21 -12.34 8.87
N ARG A 22 10.68 -11.92 10.02
CA ARG A 22 9.28 -12.14 10.40
C ARG A 22 8.39 -11.09 9.73
N TYR A 23 7.19 -11.49 9.31
CA TYR A 23 6.20 -10.52 8.84
C TYR A 23 5.77 -9.63 10.03
N LYS A 24 5.53 -8.35 9.77
CA LYS A 24 4.93 -7.44 10.75
C LYS A 24 3.42 -7.40 10.47
N ALA A 25 2.61 -7.73 11.47
CA ALA A 25 1.17 -7.50 11.46
C ALA A 25 0.85 -6.49 12.55
N ILE A 26 0.21 -5.39 12.16
CA ILE A 26 -0.25 -4.37 13.08
C ILE A 26 -1.74 -4.24 12.88
N LEU A 27 -2.50 -4.26 13.96
CA LEU A 27 -3.94 -4.10 13.91
C LEU A 27 -4.26 -2.65 13.57
N VAL A 28 -5.05 -2.46 12.52
CA VAL A 28 -5.57 -1.15 12.11
C VAL A 28 -6.90 -0.97 12.82
N GLU A 29 -6.92 -0.34 13.99
CA GLU A 29 -8.18 -0.08 14.73
C GLU A 29 -8.74 1.33 14.51
N ALA A 30 -7.90 2.28 14.11
CA ALA A 30 -8.29 3.68 13.99
C ALA A 30 -8.36 4.15 12.53
N GLU A 31 -9.40 4.87 12.16
CA GLU A 31 -9.53 5.55 10.86
C GLU A 31 -8.30 6.36 10.42
N PRO A 32 -7.68 7.20 11.28
CA PRO A 32 -6.46 7.92 10.89
C PRO A 32 -5.28 6.99 10.56
N TYR A 33 -5.27 5.78 11.12
CA TYR A 33 -4.24 4.79 10.86
C TYR A 33 -4.38 4.20 9.45
N LEU A 34 -5.60 3.83 9.07
CA LEU A 34 -5.90 3.28 7.75
C LEU A 34 -5.47 4.26 6.65
N ALA A 35 -5.83 5.54 6.81
CA ALA A 35 -5.43 6.61 5.89
C ALA A 35 -3.90 6.70 5.72
N ALA A 36 -3.14 6.67 6.82
CA ALA A 36 -1.68 6.73 6.77
C ALA A 36 -1.06 5.54 6.03
N VAL A 37 -1.58 4.32 6.26
CA VAL A 37 -1.12 3.10 5.59
C VAL A 37 -1.43 3.14 4.09
N ILE A 38 -2.62 3.58 3.71
CA ILE A 38 -3.02 3.70 2.30
C ILE A 38 -2.09 4.67 1.56
N ARG A 39 -1.82 5.84 2.16
CA ARG A 39 -0.85 6.80 1.61
C ARG A 39 0.54 6.17 1.45
N TYR A 40 1.03 5.45 2.46
CA TYR A 40 2.33 4.77 2.39
C TYR A 40 2.41 3.78 1.23
N ILE A 41 1.42 2.89 1.10
CA ILE A 41 1.39 1.87 0.04
C ILE A 41 1.47 2.52 -1.33
N HIS A 42 0.74 3.63 -1.54
CA HIS A 42 0.74 4.32 -2.82
C HIS A 42 2.02 5.10 -3.08
N LEU A 43 2.63 5.73 -2.07
CA LEU A 43 3.87 6.50 -2.22
C LEU A 43 5.12 5.61 -2.33
N ASN A 44 5.11 4.40 -1.79
CA ASN A 44 6.29 3.54 -1.73
C ASN A 44 6.99 3.31 -3.09
N PRO A 45 6.28 3.05 -4.21
CA PRO A 45 6.90 2.94 -5.53
C PRO A 45 7.61 4.22 -6.00
N VAL A 46 7.08 5.40 -5.65
CA VAL A 46 7.71 6.68 -5.98
C VAL A 46 8.96 6.88 -5.12
N LYS A 47 8.87 6.61 -3.81
CA LYS A 47 10.01 6.70 -2.89
C LYS A 47 11.13 5.73 -3.25
N ALA A 48 10.77 4.52 -3.68
CA ALA A 48 11.70 3.50 -4.18
C ALA A 48 12.24 3.80 -5.59
N LYS A 49 11.89 4.95 -6.19
CA LYS A 49 12.30 5.37 -7.55
C LYS A 49 11.91 4.38 -8.65
N LEU A 50 10.88 3.56 -8.42
CA LEU A 50 10.35 2.60 -9.40
C LEU A 50 9.45 3.26 -10.44
N THR A 51 8.85 4.40 -10.09
CA THR A 51 7.99 5.20 -10.98
C THR A 51 8.15 6.70 -10.70
N LYS A 52 7.87 7.53 -11.70
CA LYS A 52 7.80 9.00 -11.55
C LYS A 52 6.41 9.49 -11.16
N SER A 53 5.38 8.67 -11.39
CA SER A 53 3.98 9.02 -11.11
C SER A 53 3.27 7.85 -10.45
N LEU A 54 2.43 8.18 -9.46
CA LEU A 54 1.57 7.23 -8.76
C LEU A 54 0.62 6.52 -9.71
N GLU A 55 0.09 7.23 -10.71
CA GLU A 55 -0.88 6.69 -11.65
C GLU A 55 -0.26 5.73 -12.67
N ALA A 56 1.03 5.90 -12.97
CA ALA A 56 1.73 5.09 -13.97
C ALA A 56 2.14 3.70 -13.44
N TYR A 57 2.01 3.47 -12.13
CA TYR A 57 2.46 2.23 -11.53
C TYR A 57 1.35 1.16 -11.56
N GLY A 58 1.40 0.28 -12.55
CA GLY A 58 0.37 -0.74 -12.79
C GLY A 58 0.15 -1.77 -11.67
N TRP A 59 1.03 -1.81 -10.67
CA TRP A 59 0.92 -2.70 -9.51
C TRP A 59 0.31 -2.01 -8.29
N ASN A 60 -0.29 -0.82 -8.45
CA ASN A 60 -1.10 -0.19 -7.42
C ASN A 60 -2.57 -0.06 -7.84
N SER A 61 -3.42 0.16 -6.84
CA SER A 61 -4.82 0.49 -7.02
C SER A 61 -5.08 2.00 -7.08
N TYR A 62 -4.05 2.85 -7.08
CA TYR A 62 -4.18 4.32 -6.96
C TYR A 62 -5.09 4.91 -8.04
N ALA A 63 -4.90 4.48 -9.29
CA ALA A 63 -5.73 4.92 -10.42
C ALA A 63 -7.23 4.59 -10.23
N ARG A 64 -7.56 3.55 -9.46
CA ARG A 64 -8.95 3.15 -9.16
C ARG A 64 -9.58 4.05 -8.11
N TYR A 65 -8.80 4.64 -7.21
CA TYR A 65 -9.30 5.66 -6.27
C TYR A 65 -9.64 6.96 -7.01
N LEU A 66 -8.89 7.32 -8.05
CA LEU A 66 -9.21 8.49 -8.89
C LEU A 66 -10.42 8.26 -9.80
N LYS A 67 -10.67 7.02 -10.20
CA LYS A 67 -11.79 6.61 -11.06
C LYS A 67 -12.55 5.43 -10.44
N PRO A 68 -13.36 5.66 -9.38
CA PRO A 68 -14.01 4.59 -8.63
C PRO A 68 -15.04 3.79 -9.45
N THR A 69 -15.57 4.36 -10.53
CA THR A 69 -16.44 3.66 -11.49
C THR A 69 -15.72 2.54 -12.24
N SER A 70 -14.39 2.61 -12.35
CA SER A 70 -13.58 1.59 -13.01
C SER A 70 -13.06 0.52 -12.04
N ALA A 71 -13.36 0.64 -10.75
CA ALA A 71 -12.86 -0.30 -9.75
C ALA A 71 -13.60 -1.64 -9.88
N PRO A 72 -12.88 -2.78 -9.85
CA PRO A 72 -13.52 -4.08 -9.81
C PRO A 72 -14.29 -4.26 -8.49
N SER A 73 -15.34 -5.09 -8.50
CA SER A 73 -16.25 -5.28 -7.36
C SER A 73 -15.57 -5.75 -6.06
N TRP A 74 -14.44 -6.45 -6.19
CA TRP A 74 -13.65 -6.91 -5.04
C TRP A 74 -12.79 -5.80 -4.40
N LEU A 75 -12.57 -4.67 -5.09
CA LEU A 75 -11.78 -3.56 -4.57
C LEU A 75 -12.70 -2.51 -3.95
N ARG A 76 -12.69 -2.44 -2.61
CA ARG A 76 -13.51 -1.50 -1.83
C ARG A 76 -12.90 -0.09 -1.79
N VAL A 77 -12.84 0.59 -2.92
CA VAL A 77 -12.37 2.00 -2.98
C VAL A 77 -13.37 2.97 -2.36
N ARG A 78 -14.68 2.63 -2.35
CA ARG A 78 -15.73 3.54 -1.91
C ARG A 78 -15.69 3.80 -0.42
N GLU A 79 -15.49 2.74 0.37
CA GLU A 79 -15.39 2.82 1.84
C GLU A 79 -14.29 3.79 2.26
N VAL A 80 -13.09 3.65 1.70
CA VAL A 80 -12.00 4.60 1.96
C VAL A 80 -12.34 6.01 1.48
N LEU A 81 -12.98 6.15 0.31
CA LEU A 81 -13.32 7.47 -0.24
C LEU A 81 -14.42 8.18 0.55
N GLU A 82 -15.23 7.46 1.35
CA GLU A 82 -16.24 8.07 2.23
C GLU A 82 -15.57 8.95 3.29
N ASP A 83 -14.42 8.53 3.84
CA ASP A 83 -13.66 9.31 4.84
C ASP A 83 -13.06 10.60 4.26
N PHE A 84 -12.71 10.59 2.97
CA PHE A 84 -12.15 11.76 2.28
C PHE A 84 -13.21 12.60 1.55
N GLY A 85 -14.42 12.08 1.39
CA GLY A 85 -15.55 12.67 0.67
C GLY A 85 -15.38 12.74 -0.86
N THR A 86 -14.20 13.08 -1.38
CA THR A 86 -13.95 13.19 -2.82
C THR A 86 -12.63 12.56 -3.28
N PRO A 87 -12.56 12.01 -4.50
CA PRO A 87 -11.30 11.53 -5.08
C PRO A 87 -10.20 12.60 -5.14
N ARG A 88 -10.59 13.87 -5.29
CA ARG A 88 -9.64 14.99 -5.31
C ARG A 88 -9.06 15.27 -3.93
N ALA A 89 -9.87 15.22 -2.87
CA ALA A 89 -9.39 15.33 -1.50
C ALA A 89 -8.45 14.17 -1.15
N PHE A 90 -8.80 12.94 -1.55
CA PHE A 90 -7.91 11.78 -1.42
C PHE A 90 -6.56 12.00 -2.12
N HIS A 91 -6.58 12.45 -3.37
CA HIS A 91 -5.35 12.76 -4.12
C HIS A 91 -4.49 13.78 -3.38
N THR A 92 -5.08 14.88 -2.92
CA THR A 92 -4.35 15.90 -2.14
C THR A 92 -3.76 15.32 -0.87
N PHE A 93 -4.50 14.48 -0.14
CA PHE A 93 -3.99 13.81 1.06
C PHE A 93 -2.80 12.89 0.78
N VAL A 94 -2.84 12.12 -0.31
CA VAL A 94 -1.75 11.22 -0.68
C VAL A 94 -0.51 11.99 -1.15
N VAL A 95 -0.70 13.09 -1.89
CA VAL A 95 0.41 13.91 -2.42
C VAL A 95 1.01 14.83 -1.36
N ALA A 96 0.26 15.22 -0.33
CA ALA A 96 0.72 16.04 0.79
C ALA A 96 1.68 15.28 1.74
N ASP A 97 2.68 14.59 1.19
CA ASP A 97 3.63 13.71 1.87
C ASP A 97 3.99 14.22 3.27
N ASN A 98 3.74 13.39 4.27
CA ASN A 98 3.98 13.70 5.67
C ASN A 98 4.79 12.56 6.27
N GLU A 99 6.10 12.63 6.06
CA GLU A 99 7.08 11.62 6.47
C GLU A 99 7.17 11.49 7.99
N ASP A 100 7.05 12.61 8.70
CA ASP A 100 7.12 12.66 10.16
C ASP A 100 6.01 11.82 10.81
N ALA A 101 4.79 11.90 10.26
CA ALA A 101 3.67 11.09 10.73
C ALA A 101 3.87 9.59 10.46
N LEU A 102 4.65 9.23 9.42
CA LEU A 102 4.88 7.85 9.02
C LEU A 102 6.02 7.20 9.80
N GLU A 103 7.11 7.93 10.02
CA GLU A 103 8.23 7.49 10.85
C GLU A 103 7.81 7.38 12.32
N ALA A 104 7.03 8.34 12.83
CA ALA A 104 6.40 8.23 14.14
C ALA A 104 5.52 6.97 14.24
N PHE A 105 4.82 6.61 13.17
CA PHE A 105 4.02 5.39 13.10
C PHE A 105 4.86 4.09 13.17
N TYR A 106 5.94 3.98 12.40
CA TYR A 106 6.84 2.82 12.48
C TYR A 106 7.62 2.75 13.79
N ALA A 107 7.85 3.89 14.44
CA ALA A 107 8.46 3.98 15.76
C ALA A 107 7.50 3.59 16.89
N ALA A 108 6.21 3.94 16.81
CA ALA A 108 5.22 3.64 17.85
C ALA A 108 4.80 2.15 17.89
N GLY A 109 4.88 1.43 16.77
CA GLY A 109 4.59 0.00 16.70
C GLY A 109 5.81 -0.89 16.96
N ARG A 110 6.76 -0.45 17.79
CA ARG A 110 7.98 -1.19 18.17
C ARG A 110 7.98 -1.54 19.64
#